data_AF-A0A969S6A5-F1
#
_entry.id   AF-A0A969S6A5-F1
#
_cell.length_a   1.000
_cell.length_b   1.000
_cell.length_c   1.000
_cell.angle_alpha   90.00
_cell.angle_beta   90.00
_cell.angle_gamma   90.00
#
_symmetry.space_group_name_H-M   'P 1'
#
loop_
_entity.id
_entity.type
_entity.pdbx_description
1 polymer ?
#
loop_
_entity_poly.entity_id
_entity_poly.type
_entity_poly.pdbx_seq_one_letter_code
_entity_poly.pdbx_strand_id
1 'polypeptide(L)'
;MANVFPPVTQPNNKENLKDDLTTRRIRVFEGRYGTNALLLAYHAAFPLTLTSDLLYCLRENFVPDVPWYAVADVLLSGLCQPAGYDLYEMEAKTRDGLLRRLCKQFGEQRLKQLANFMCEYIRNRLQVEKNDRALVFGQRPDWTALAYLSSDQQELINAIKQELQQVLASTDAKERIRWAVLVESYADLLSEKGFEP
;
A
#
# COMPACT_ATOMS: atom_id res chain seq x y z
N MET A 1 -32.34 -32.15 51.94
CA MET A 1 -31.91 -32.32 50.54
C MET A 1 -31.80 -30.92 49.93
N ALA A 2 -30.60 -30.34 49.90
CA ALA A 2 -30.37 -29.00 49.37
C ALA A 2 -29.84 -29.12 47.93
N ASN A 3 -30.59 -28.60 46.96
CA ASN A 3 -30.19 -28.56 45.55
C ASN A 3 -29.06 -27.56 45.37
N VAL A 4 -27.90 -28.08 44.95
CA VAL A 4 -26.74 -27.32 44.51
C VAL A 4 -26.99 -26.94 43.05
N PHE A 5 -27.30 -25.67 42.78
CA PHE A 5 -27.13 -25.10 41.44
C PHE A 5 -25.72 -24.50 41.35
N PRO A 6 -24.90 -24.84 40.33
CA PRO A 6 -23.62 -24.20 40.13
C PRO A 6 -23.82 -22.76 39.65
N PRO A 7 -22.88 -21.84 39.94
CA PRO A 7 -22.96 -20.47 39.45
C PRO A 7 -22.87 -20.48 37.93
N VAL A 8 -23.82 -19.81 37.27
CA VAL A 8 -23.79 -19.50 35.85
C VAL A 8 -22.55 -18.63 35.60
N THR A 9 -21.49 -19.22 35.05
CA THR A 9 -20.36 -18.49 34.49
C THR A 9 -20.86 -17.61 33.35
N GLN A 10 -20.93 -16.31 33.59
CA GLN A 10 -21.03 -15.32 32.52
C GLN A 10 -19.85 -15.54 31.56
N PRO A 11 -20.08 -15.59 30.24
CA PRO A 11 -18.97 -15.60 29.31
C PRO A 11 -18.15 -14.32 29.52
N ASN A 12 -16.88 -14.53 29.84
CA ASN A 12 -15.90 -13.53 30.15
C ASN A 12 -15.67 -12.70 28.88
N ASN A 13 -16.41 -11.60 28.71
CA ASN A 13 -16.28 -10.60 27.64
C ASN A 13 -14.97 -9.79 27.79
N LYS A 14 -13.82 -10.50 27.81
CA LYS A 14 -12.47 -9.93 27.83
C LYS A 14 -11.69 -10.23 26.54
N GLU A 15 -12.41 -10.47 25.44
CA GLU A 15 -11.85 -10.42 24.09
C GLU A 15 -12.41 -9.21 23.33
N ASN A 16 -12.38 -8.03 23.97
CA ASN A 16 -12.49 -6.79 23.20
C ASN A 16 -11.17 -6.62 22.45
N LEU A 17 -11.18 -6.99 21.17
CA LEU A 17 -10.13 -6.69 20.21
C LEU A 17 -9.65 -5.25 20.46
N LYS A 18 -8.36 -5.09 20.80
CA LYS A 18 -7.69 -3.80 20.60
C LYS A 18 -7.85 -3.50 19.11
N ASP A 19 -8.78 -2.61 18.76
CA ASP A 19 -8.91 -2.08 17.40
C ASP A 19 -7.54 -1.49 17.07
N ASP A 20 -6.76 -2.19 16.24
CA ASP A 20 -5.44 -1.72 15.86
C ASP A 20 -5.55 -0.30 15.29
N LEU A 21 -4.57 0.55 15.58
CA LEU A 21 -4.61 1.97 15.22
C LEU A 21 -4.91 2.17 13.73
N THR A 22 -4.42 1.26 12.89
CA THR A 22 -4.72 1.17 11.46
C THR A 22 -6.21 1.01 11.18
N THR A 23 -6.85 0.01 11.80
CA THR A 23 -8.28 -0.27 11.61
C THR A 23 -9.13 0.90 12.07
N ARG A 24 -8.76 1.51 13.20
CA ARG A 24 -9.41 2.71 13.70
C ARG A 24 -9.27 3.88 12.73
N ARG A 25 -8.08 4.17 12.20
CA ARG A 25 -7.86 5.26 11.23
C ARG A 25 -8.71 5.10 9.99
N ILE A 26 -8.73 3.89 9.40
CA ILE A 26 -9.51 3.64 8.19
C ILE A 26 -11.02 3.76 8.49
N ARG A 27 -11.49 3.28 9.64
CA ARG A 27 -12.89 3.42 10.07
C ARG A 27 -13.29 4.88 10.28
N VAL A 28 -12.43 5.68 10.91
CA VAL A 28 -12.65 7.12 11.10
C VAL A 28 -12.71 7.86 9.77
N PHE A 29 -11.82 7.51 8.83
CA PHE A 29 -11.83 8.05 7.48
C PHE A 29 -13.15 7.75 6.77
N GLU A 30 -13.59 6.48 6.77
CA GLU A 30 -14.86 6.08 6.15
C GLU A 30 -16.06 6.79 6.77
N GLY A 31 -16.10 6.90 8.10
CA GLY A 31 -17.20 7.57 8.79
C GLY A 31 -17.29 9.08 8.47
N ARG A 32 -16.17 9.71 8.11
CA ARG A 32 -16.11 11.15 7.81
C ARG A 32 -16.34 11.45 6.33
N TYR A 33 -15.77 10.66 5.42
CA TYR A 33 -15.73 10.95 3.98
C TYR A 33 -16.55 9.96 3.14
N GLY A 34 -17.08 8.90 3.77
CA GLY A 34 -17.94 7.91 3.14
C GLY A 34 -17.17 6.82 2.38
N THR A 35 -17.92 5.79 1.97
CA THR A 35 -17.36 4.60 1.32
C THR A 35 -16.74 4.92 -0.05
N ASN A 36 -17.27 5.89 -0.80
CA ASN A 36 -16.69 6.27 -2.11
C ASN A 36 -15.26 6.80 -1.96
N ALA A 37 -15.01 7.66 -0.97
CA ALA A 37 -13.65 8.12 -0.67
C ALA A 37 -12.76 6.97 -0.21
N LEU A 38 -13.31 5.99 0.53
CA LEU A 38 -12.57 4.80 0.96
C LEU A 38 -12.16 3.91 -0.21
N LEU A 39 -13.02 3.75 -1.22
CA LEU A 39 -12.66 3.02 -2.44
C LEU A 39 -11.47 3.68 -3.15
N LEU A 40 -11.42 5.01 -3.21
CA LEU A 40 -10.26 5.72 -3.74
C LEU A 40 -9.02 5.55 -2.86
N ALA A 41 -9.18 5.61 -1.52
CA ALA A 41 -8.08 5.40 -0.58
C ALA A 41 -7.43 4.01 -0.71
N TYR A 42 -8.21 2.97 -1.04
CA TYR A 42 -7.67 1.64 -1.34
C TYR A 42 -6.68 1.66 -2.51
N HIS A 43 -7.01 2.37 -3.59
CA HIS A 43 -6.15 2.48 -4.77
C HIS A 43 -4.96 3.42 -4.51
N ALA A 44 -5.19 4.48 -3.73
CA ALA A 44 -4.17 5.44 -3.33
C ALA A 44 -3.05 4.82 -2.49
N ALA A 45 -3.32 3.71 -1.80
CA ALA A 45 -2.32 2.99 -1.01
C ALA A 45 -1.32 2.19 -1.86
N PHE A 46 -1.57 2.01 -3.17
CA PHE A 46 -0.70 1.23 -4.04
C PHE A 46 0.65 1.88 -4.35
N PRO A 47 0.72 3.15 -4.80
CA PRO A 47 2.00 3.84 -4.91
C PRO A 47 2.61 4.14 -3.52
N LEU A 48 3.93 4.27 -3.45
CA LEU A 48 4.63 4.61 -2.20
C LEU A 48 4.40 6.08 -1.81
N THR A 49 4.39 6.96 -2.80
CA THR A 49 4.13 8.40 -2.67
C THR A 49 3.00 8.79 -3.62
N LEU A 50 2.21 9.79 -3.24
CA LEU A 50 1.11 10.33 -4.02
C LEU A 50 1.38 11.79 -4.39
N THR A 51 0.89 12.17 -5.57
CA THR A 51 0.62 13.56 -5.94
C THR A 51 -0.88 13.74 -6.13
N SER A 52 -1.34 15.00 -6.13
CA SER A 52 -2.71 15.32 -6.51
C SER A 52 -3.07 14.77 -7.90
N ASP A 53 -2.20 14.98 -8.88
CA ASP A 53 -2.35 14.47 -10.25
C ASP A 53 -2.46 12.95 -10.31
N LEU A 54 -1.53 12.21 -9.68
CA LEU A 54 -1.54 10.76 -9.67
C LEU A 54 -2.86 10.23 -9.07
N LEU A 55 -3.33 10.86 -7.99
CA LEU A 55 -4.56 10.42 -7.36
C LEU A 55 -5.80 10.70 -8.23
N TYR A 56 -5.81 11.79 -9.00
CA TYR A 56 -6.83 11.99 -10.04
C TYR A 56 -6.75 10.91 -11.12
N CYS A 57 -5.56 10.57 -11.62
CA CYS A 57 -5.42 9.50 -12.61
C CYS A 57 -5.90 8.15 -12.06
N LEU A 58 -5.60 7.82 -10.81
CA LEU A 58 -6.10 6.60 -10.15
C LEU A 58 -7.63 6.61 -10.07
N ARG A 59 -8.24 7.75 -9.71
CA ARG A 59 -9.71 7.88 -9.69
C ARG A 59 -10.30 7.58 -11.07
N GLU A 60 -9.82 8.26 -12.11
CA GLU A 60 -10.37 8.15 -13.47
C GLU A 60 -10.25 6.73 -14.04
N ASN A 61 -9.17 6.02 -13.74
CA ASN A 61 -8.93 4.69 -14.33
C ASN A 61 -9.57 3.53 -13.54
N PHE A 62 -9.79 3.69 -12.24
CA PHE A 62 -10.17 2.57 -11.38
C PHE A 62 -11.51 2.75 -10.67
N VAL A 63 -11.88 3.98 -10.33
CA VAL A 63 -13.09 4.32 -9.57
C VAL A 63 -13.75 5.62 -10.09
N PRO A 64 -14.12 5.70 -11.39
CA PRO A 64 -14.56 6.96 -12.02
C PRO A 64 -15.83 7.55 -11.39
N ASP A 65 -16.68 6.69 -10.81
CA ASP A 65 -17.93 7.07 -10.12
C ASP A 65 -17.70 7.75 -8.77
N VAL A 66 -16.48 7.67 -8.22
CA VAL A 66 -16.13 8.41 -7.00
C VAL A 66 -16.09 9.90 -7.34
N PRO A 67 -16.67 10.79 -6.51
CA PRO A 67 -16.64 12.23 -6.79
C PRO A 67 -15.22 12.79 -6.88
N TRP A 68 -15.00 13.76 -7.77
CA TRP A 68 -13.68 14.36 -7.99
C TRP A 68 -13.06 14.95 -6.72
N TYR A 69 -13.88 15.49 -5.81
CA TYR A 69 -13.41 16.08 -4.56
C TYR A 69 -12.91 15.05 -3.54
N ALA A 70 -13.20 13.75 -3.73
CA ALA A 70 -12.68 12.69 -2.86
C ALA A 70 -11.14 12.60 -2.92
N VAL A 71 -10.52 13.12 -3.97
CA VAL A 71 -9.06 13.27 -4.06
C VAL A 71 -8.55 14.15 -2.89
N ALA A 72 -9.20 15.29 -2.65
CA ALA A 72 -8.85 16.16 -1.53
C ALA A 72 -9.17 15.49 -0.19
N ASP A 73 -10.29 14.78 -0.09
CA ASP A 73 -10.66 14.03 1.12
C ASP A 73 -9.57 13.02 1.51
N VAL A 74 -9.01 12.28 0.54
CA VAL A 74 -7.91 11.33 0.79
C VAL A 74 -6.63 12.05 1.19
N LEU A 75 -6.13 12.99 0.39
CA LEU A 75 -4.82 13.62 0.60
C LEU A 75 -4.74 14.46 1.86
N LEU A 76 -5.86 15.10 2.24
CA LEU A 76 -5.93 16.00 3.40
C LEU A 76 -6.49 15.30 4.64
N SER A 77 -6.79 14.00 4.57
CA SER A 77 -7.15 13.22 5.74
C SER A 77 -5.95 12.78 6.57
N GLY A 78 -6.23 12.19 7.74
CA GLY A 78 -5.20 11.53 8.55
C GLY A 78 -4.66 10.21 7.98
N LEU A 79 -5.03 9.81 6.75
CA LEU A 79 -4.41 8.68 6.05
C LEU A 79 -3.07 9.06 5.42
N CYS A 80 -2.91 10.33 5.03
CA CYS A 80 -1.74 10.84 4.32
C CYS A 80 -1.00 11.89 5.17
N GLN A 81 0.30 11.99 4.97
CA GLN A 81 1.14 13.05 5.53
C GLN A 81 1.90 13.75 4.40
N PRO A 82 2.05 15.09 4.44
CA PRO A 82 2.88 15.81 3.48
C PRO A 82 4.35 15.38 3.60
N ALA A 83 4.93 14.97 2.47
CA ALA A 83 6.35 14.61 2.33
C ALA A 83 7.13 15.65 1.51
N GLY A 84 6.45 16.59 0.87
CA GLY A 84 7.05 17.63 0.05
C GLY A 84 6.02 18.43 -0.73
N TYR A 85 6.48 19.24 -1.69
CA TYR A 85 5.58 19.99 -2.57
C TYR A 85 4.76 19.04 -3.44
N ASP A 86 3.44 19.01 -3.19
CA ASP A 86 2.50 18.06 -3.81
C ASP A 86 2.90 16.58 -3.66
N LEU A 87 3.60 16.24 -2.58
CA LEU A 87 3.97 14.86 -2.25
C LEU A 87 3.35 14.45 -0.93
N TYR A 88 2.70 13.29 -0.93
CA TYR A 88 2.00 12.75 0.22
C TYR A 88 2.33 11.27 0.40
N GLU A 89 2.50 10.83 1.63
CA GLU A 89 2.80 9.44 1.96
C GLU A 89 1.81 8.89 2.99
N MET A 90 1.51 7.60 2.90
CA MET A 90 0.76 6.88 3.91
C MET A 90 1.72 6.14 4.84
N GLU A 91 1.43 6.16 6.15
CA GLU A 91 2.17 5.32 7.10
C GLU A 91 2.12 3.85 6.67
N ALA A 92 3.24 3.13 6.72
CA ALA A 92 3.40 1.76 6.22
C ALA A 92 2.26 0.81 6.66
N LYS A 93 1.89 0.80 7.94
CA LYS A 93 0.77 -0.05 8.44
C LYS A 93 -0.59 0.36 7.90
N THR A 94 -0.81 1.66 7.75
CA THR A 94 -2.05 2.19 7.17
C THR A 94 -2.14 1.81 5.68
N ARG A 95 -1.03 1.95 4.95
CA ARG A 95 -0.90 1.53 3.55
C ARG A 95 -1.17 0.04 3.38
N ASP A 96 -0.54 -0.80 4.20
CA ASP A 96 -0.73 -2.25 4.19
C ASP A 96 -2.20 -2.64 4.47
N GLY A 97 -2.80 -2.05 5.50
CA GLY A 97 -4.20 -2.28 5.84
C GLY A 97 -5.17 -1.92 4.70
N LEU A 98 -4.89 -0.85 3.96
CA LEU A 98 -5.66 -0.44 2.79
C LEU A 98 -5.45 -1.40 1.60
N LEU A 99 -4.22 -1.85 1.34
CA LEU A 99 -3.91 -2.78 0.24
C LEU A 99 -4.53 -4.17 0.45
N ARG A 100 -4.51 -4.69 1.68
CA ARG A 100 -5.22 -5.94 2.00
C ARG A 100 -6.72 -5.83 1.74
N ARG A 101 -7.31 -4.67 2.08
CA ARG A 101 -8.73 -4.39 1.80
C ARG A 101 -9.00 -4.21 0.32
N LEU A 102 -8.09 -3.57 -0.43
CA LEU A 102 -8.17 -3.50 -1.90
C LEU A 102 -8.23 -4.91 -2.50
N CYS A 103 -7.32 -5.79 -2.10
CA CYS A 103 -7.28 -7.17 -2.60
C CYS A 103 -8.56 -7.94 -2.23
N LYS A 104 -9.07 -7.76 -1.00
CA LYS A 104 -10.33 -8.39 -0.57
C LYS A 104 -11.55 -7.87 -1.34
N GLN A 105 -11.57 -6.58 -1.67
CA GLN A 105 -12.72 -5.93 -2.30
C GLN A 105 -12.76 -6.12 -3.83
N PHE A 106 -11.60 -6.10 -4.49
CA PHE A 106 -11.50 -6.10 -5.95
C PHE A 106 -10.78 -7.31 -6.54
N GLY A 107 -10.16 -8.13 -5.69
CA GLY A 107 -9.38 -9.29 -6.10
C GLY A 107 -7.99 -8.96 -6.64
N GLU A 108 -7.24 -10.01 -6.90
CA GLU A 108 -5.85 -9.97 -7.36
C GLU A 108 -5.69 -9.30 -8.74
N GLN A 109 -6.68 -9.43 -9.62
CA GLN A 109 -6.64 -8.82 -10.95
C GLN A 109 -6.52 -7.29 -10.88
N ARG A 110 -7.13 -6.67 -9.85
CA ARG A 110 -7.03 -5.22 -9.64
C ARG A 110 -5.62 -4.79 -9.29
N LEU A 111 -4.91 -5.57 -8.47
CA LEU A 111 -3.49 -5.30 -8.14
C LEU A 111 -2.61 -5.38 -9.39
N LYS A 112 -2.83 -6.36 -10.26
CA LYS A 112 -2.09 -6.48 -11.53
C LYS A 112 -2.35 -5.29 -12.46
N GLN A 113 -3.59 -4.82 -12.54
CA GLN A 113 -3.92 -3.60 -13.30
C GLN A 113 -3.26 -2.35 -12.72
N LEU A 114 -3.24 -2.21 -11.40
CA LEU A 114 -2.55 -1.11 -10.71
C LEU A 114 -1.04 -1.15 -10.94
N ALA A 115 -0.41 -2.33 -10.88
CA ALA A 115 1.01 -2.49 -11.19
C ALA A 115 1.33 -2.02 -12.61
N ASN A 116 0.56 -2.50 -13.61
CA ASN A 116 0.73 -2.11 -15.00
C ASN A 116 0.54 -0.60 -15.18
N PHE A 117 -0.53 -0.03 -14.60
CA PHE A 117 -0.79 1.40 -14.64
C PHE A 117 0.38 2.22 -14.06
N MET A 118 0.89 1.83 -12.89
CA MET A 118 2.00 2.53 -12.24
C MET A 118 3.31 2.41 -13.03
N CYS A 119 3.58 1.26 -13.64
CA CYS A 119 4.72 1.10 -14.54
C CYS A 119 4.66 2.09 -15.72
N GLU A 120 3.50 2.21 -16.37
CA GLU A 120 3.30 3.17 -17.46
C GLU A 120 3.36 4.62 -16.97
N TYR A 121 2.74 4.92 -15.83
CA TYR A 121 2.73 6.27 -15.24
C TYR A 121 4.16 6.76 -14.94
N ILE A 122 4.95 5.93 -14.23
CA ILE A 122 6.33 6.27 -13.89
C ILE A 122 7.19 6.41 -15.14
N ARG A 123 7.06 5.48 -16.10
CA ARG A 123 7.81 5.55 -17.37
C ARG A 123 7.51 6.85 -18.11
N ASN A 124 6.24 7.23 -18.23
CA ASN A 124 5.85 8.47 -18.88
C ASN A 124 6.44 9.69 -18.16
N ARG A 125 6.32 9.74 -16.82
CA ARG A 125 6.87 10.83 -16.00
C ARG A 125 8.39 10.97 -16.13
N LEU A 126 9.13 9.87 -16.12
CA LEU A 126 10.59 9.88 -16.34
C LEU A 126 10.96 10.46 -17.73
N GLN A 127 10.19 10.12 -18.77
CA GLN A 127 10.42 10.64 -20.13
C GLN A 127 10.14 12.15 -20.23
N VAL A 128 9.05 12.61 -19.59
CA VAL A 128 8.65 14.03 -19.64
C VAL A 128 9.55 14.90 -18.78
N GLU A 129 9.84 14.48 -17.54
CA GLU A 129 10.57 15.30 -16.56
C GLU A 129 12.10 15.18 -16.71
N LYS A 130 12.58 14.18 -17.45
CA LYS A 130 14.01 13.91 -17.74
C LYS A 130 14.88 13.87 -16.47
N ASN A 131 14.31 13.39 -15.37
CA ASN A 131 15.00 13.25 -14.09
C ASN A 131 14.42 12.06 -13.31
N ASP A 132 15.08 11.69 -12.21
CA ASP A 132 14.74 10.52 -11.39
C ASP A 132 13.59 10.78 -10.38
N ARG A 133 12.88 11.93 -10.41
CA ARG A 133 11.85 12.28 -9.40
C ARG A 133 10.67 11.33 -9.40
N ALA A 134 10.27 10.82 -10.56
CA ALA A 134 9.13 9.90 -10.65
C ALA A 134 9.36 8.56 -9.92
N LEU A 135 10.60 8.24 -9.54
CA LEU A 135 10.94 7.03 -8.81
C LEU A 135 10.38 7.01 -7.38
N VAL A 136 10.02 8.17 -6.82
CA VAL A 136 9.39 8.26 -5.48
C VAL A 136 8.02 7.58 -5.41
N PHE A 137 7.36 7.35 -6.56
CA PHE A 137 6.06 6.68 -6.61
C PHE A 137 6.16 5.15 -6.40
N GLY A 138 7.37 4.59 -6.43
CA GLY A 138 7.65 3.16 -6.27
C GLY A 138 8.30 2.58 -7.52
N GLN A 139 9.60 2.30 -7.46
CA GLN A 139 10.38 1.88 -8.64
C GLN A 139 9.98 0.51 -9.18
N ARG A 140 9.35 -0.33 -8.34
CA ARG A 140 8.91 -1.70 -8.68
C ARG A 140 7.43 -1.92 -8.31
N PRO A 141 6.48 -1.34 -9.06
CA PRO A 141 5.05 -1.56 -8.81
C PRO A 141 4.65 -3.04 -8.92
N ASP A 142 5.37 -3.82 -9.72
CA ASP A 142 5.26 -5.28 -9.81
C ASP A 142 5.55 -5.97 -8.48
N TRP A 143 6.54 -5.52 -7.72
CA TRP A 143 6.86 -6.07 -6.40
C TRP A 143 5.77 -5.78 -5.39
N THR A 144 5.19 -4.57 -5.44
CA THR A 144 4.01 -4.23 -4.64
C THR A 144 2.89 -5.21 -4.95
N ALA A 145 2.54 -5.43 -6.22
CA ALA A 145 1.49 -6.40 -6.55
C ALA A 145 1.82 -7.81 -6.06
N LEU A 146 3.00 -8.34 -6.39
CA LEU A 146 3.43 -9.69 -6.03
C LEU A 146 3.38 -9.95 -4.51
N ALA A 147 3.68 -8.96 -3.67
CA ALA A 147 3.65 -9.13 -2.22
C ALA A 147 2.24 -9.36 -1.63
N TYR A 148 1.22 -8.90 -2.33
CA TYR A 148 -0.19 -9.05 -1.94
C TYR A 148 -0.91 -10.17 -2.70
N LEU A 149 -0.26 -10.79 -3.69
CA LEU A 149 -0.78 -12.00 -4.35
C LEU A 149 -0.55 -13.21 -3.44
N SER A 150 -1.60 -14.02 -3.25
CA SER A 150 -1.62 -15.08 -2.24
C SER A 150 -0.79 -16.33 -2.61
N SER A 151 -0.38 -16.47 -3.87
CA SER A 151 0.37 -17.60 -4.42
C SER A 151 1.84 -17.32 -4.77
N ASP A 152 2.26 -16.05 -4.79
CA ASP A 152 3.46 -15.63 -5.56
C ASP A 152 4.62 -15.16 -4.66
N GLN A 153 4.60 -15.53 -3.37
CA GLN A 153 5.66 -15.12 -2.42
C GLN A 153 7.04 -15.63 -2.83
N GLN A 154 7.13 -16.87 -3.35
CA GLN A 154 8.38 -17.42 -3.86
C GLN A 154 8.85 -16.68 -5.13
N GLU A 155 7.91 -16.24 -5.96
CA GLU A 155 8.20 -15.47 -7.17
C GLU A 155 8.73 -14.08 -6.84
N LEU A 156 8.12 -13.39 -5.86
CA LEU A 156 8.64 -12.12 -5.33
C LEU A 156 10.09 -12.27 -4.83
N ILE A 157 10.32 -13.26 -3.96
CA ILE A 157 11.66 -13.53 -3.40
C ILE A 157 12.66 -13.83 -4.52
N ASN A 158 12.28 -14.62 -5.52
CA ASN A 158 13.15 -14.95 -6.64
C ASN A 158 13.43 -13.73 -7.53
N ALA A 159 12.42 -12.90 -7.81
CA ALA A 159 12.58 -11.66 -8.58
C ALA A 159 13.55 -10.70 -7.90
N ILE A 160 13.40 -10.49 -6.59
CA ILE A 160 14.31 -9.66 -5.78
C ILE A 160 15.73 -10.22 -5.79
N LYS A 161 15.89 -11.54 -5.58
CA LYS A 161 17.20 -12.20 -5.61
C LYS A 161 17.89 -12.05 -6.97
N GLN A 162 17.16 -12.26 -8.05
CA GLN A 162 17.70 -12.15 -9.41
C GLN A 162 18.19 -10.73 -9.70
N GLU A 163 17.45 -9.72 -9.26
CA GLU A 163 17.85 -8.33 -9.44
C GLU A 163 19.04 -7.93 -8.56
N LEU A 164 19.07 -8.35 -7.29
CA LEU A 164 20.23 -8.18 -6.40
C LEU A 164 21.51 -8.76 -7.01
N GLN A 165 21.43 -9.94 -7.62
CA GLN A 165 22.56 -10.56 -8.29
C GLN A 165 23.08 -9.72 -9.47
N GLN A 166 22.19 -9.10 -10.25
CA GLN A 166 22.59 -8.23 -11.36
C GLN A 166 23.28 -6.94 -10.86
N VAL A 167 22.84 -6.40 -9.73
CA VAL A 167 23.38 -5.17 -9.14
C VAL A 167 24.71 -5.39 -8.45
N LEU A 168 24.87 -6.53 -7.77
CA LEU A 168 26.16 -6.92 -7.19
C LEU A 168 27.21 -7.19 -8.28
N ALA A 169 26.78 -7.60 -9.47
CA ALA A 169 27.63 -7.72 -10.65
C ALA A 169 27.92 -6.36 -11.32
N SER A 170 27.15 -5.32 -11.01
CA SER A 170 27.36 -3.95 -11.49
C SER A 170 28.42 -3.24 -10.64
N THR A 171 29.38 -2.58 -11.31
CA THR A 171 30.39 -1.75 -10.64
C THR A 171 29.89 -0.36 -10.27
N ASP A 172 28.70 0.05 -10.72
CA ASP A 172 28.17 1.40 -10.51
C ASP A 172 27.73 1.62 -9.04
N ALA A 173 28.40 2.56 -8.37
CA ALA A 173 28.08 2.94 -7.00
C ALA A 173 26.71 3.63 -6.88
N LYS A 174 26.27 4.34 -7.94
CA LYS A 174 24.97 5.03 -7.96
C LYS A 174 23.82 4.03 -8.02
N GLU A 175 23.98 2.96 -8.80
CA GLU A 175 23.02 1.86 -8.82
C GLU A 175 22.92 1.16 -7.46
N ARG A 176 24.06 0.87 -6.82
CA ARG A 176 24.06 0.23 -5.49
C ARG A 176 23.33 1.04 -4.41
N ILE A 177 23.50 2.37 -4.40
CA ILE A 177 22.78 3.25 -3.46
C ILE A 177 21.27 3.26 -3.78
N ARG A 178 20.90 3.39 -5.07
CA ARG A 178 19.50 3.36 -5.50
C ARG A 178 18.81 2.06 -5.05
N TRP A 179 19.55 0.96 -5.12
CA TRP A 179 19.09 -0.35 -4.70
C TRP A 179 18.92 -0.52 -3.20
N ALA A 180 19.84 0.01 -2.39
CA ALA A 180 19.69 0.01 -0.94
C ALA A 180 18.41 0.74 -0.51
N VAL A 181 18.15 1.92 -1.08
CA VAL A 181 16.92 2.70 -0.82
C VAL A 181 15.67 1.93 -1.26
N LEU A 182 15.74 1.22 -2.38
CA LEU A 182 14.62 0.40 -2.85
C LEU A 182 14.33 -0.73 -1.86
N VAL A 183 15.33 -1.52 -1.46
CA VAL A 183 15.15 -2.60 -0.50
C VAL A 183 14.61 -2.07 0.84
N GLU A 184 15.10 -0.92 1.32
CA GLU A 184 14.57 -0.27 2.52
C GLU A 184 13.08 0.11 2.37
N SER A 185 12.69 0.67 1.22
CA SER A 185 11.28 1.06 0.97
C SER A 185 10.31 -0.11 0.96
N TYR A 186 10.81 -1.33 0.71
CA TYR A 186 10.07 -2.58 0.75
C TYR A 186 10.39 -3.42 2.00
N ALA A 187 11.28 -3.00 2.90
CA ALA A 187 11.78 -3.84 4.00
C ALA A 187 10.68 -4.34 4.94
N ASP A 188 9.70 -3.51 5.28
CA ASP A 188 8.54 -3.92 6.08
C ASP A 188 7.71 -4.98 5.36
N LEU A 189 7.53 -4.81 4.04
CA LEU A 189 6.79 -5.75 3.20
C LEU A 189 7.54 -7.08 3.04
N LEU A 190 8.87 -7.03 2.98
CA LEU A 190 9.74 -8.20 2.82
C LEU A 190 9.91 -8.98 4.12
N SER A 191 10.06 -8.28 5.25
CA SER A 191 10.21 -8.88 6.57
C SER A 191 8.94 -9.59 7.04
N GLU A 192 7.76 -9.01 6.84
CA GLU A 192 6.48 -9.70 7.09
C GLU A 192 6.30 -10.98 6.27
N LYS A 193 7.05 -11.11 5.16
CA LYS A 193 7.01 -12.24 4.22
C LYS A 193 8.23 -13.15 4.36
N GLY A 194 8.98 -13.06 5.47
CA GLY A 194 10.05 -14.00 5.80
C GLY A 194 11.29 -13.89 4.91
N PHE A 195 11.49 -12.74 4.25
CA PHE A 195 12.75 -12.45 3.58
C PHE A 195 13.75 -11.93 4.62
N GLU A 196 14.74 -12.75 4.96
CA GLU A 196 15.95 -12.29 5.65
C GLU A 196 16.99 -11.88 4.58
N PRO A 197 17.45 -10.61 4.58
CA PRO A 197 18.43 -10.12 3.62
C PRO A 197 19.80 -10.79 3.74
#